data_AF-F0GJR1-F1
#
_entry.id   AF-F0GJR1-F1
#
_cell.length_a   1.000
_cell.length_b   1.000
_cell.length_c   1.000
_cell.angle_alpha   90.00
_cell.angle_beta   90.00
_cell.angle_gamma   90.00
#
_symmetry.space_group_name_H-M   'P 1'
#
loop_
_entity.id
_entity.type
_entity.pdbx_description
1 polymer ?
#
loop_
_entity_poly.entity_id
_entity_poly.type
_entity_poly.pdbx_seq_one_letter_code
_entity_poly.pdbx_strand_id
1 'polypeptide(L)'
;MLSRHLIASLTASLLCIPAAHASGDDGCYPPASLRQGDYSCGSMPILSPANDTRVNAMLLMVDSARVAQLFPDPKTIPPHDRASRIVVPFSYDFSGWIDIGQKQPDAASDASGTAAPWNQYADGEGSICRGMSAGADAFGAALGAATALPADEAARLRAARAEIAQNTCSPGGAKAAWTKPAVKSPIGQQFATYLDGANAFYRYDFLGATRAFASASHSPNPWLKETALYMAGRAQLNAAQATVFDSDTFTLSRERVTKVSLDAANTVFRTYLKIYPQGRYTVSASGLLRRVAWLDGNVAQQAALYDTALSHWSPAASNVPLMQLANELDSKLLLAPGLDMNAIQSPTVLATLDLMRMRAPVSNDASRDKPLSLADLQAQKPRFATMPALHDYLLATWYVYVGHKPDAALALLPQTPAAPLDYFGLSQQALRAFALEDSGQADAAR
;
A
#
# COMPACT_ATOMS: atom_id res chain seq x y z
N MET A 1 22.88 -4.03 -81.45
CA MET A 1 21.40 -4.06 -81.37
C MET A 1 21.02 -5.43 -80.82
N LEU A 2 20.94 -5.55 -79.49
CA LEU A 2 20.69 -6.81 -78.80
C LEU A 2 19.22 -6.91 -78.39
N SER A 3 18.59 -7.95 -78.90
CA SER A 3 17.23 -8.38 -78.66
C SER A 3 17.13 -9.16 -77.33
N ARG A 4 16.05 -8.89 -76.59
CA ARG A 4 15.21 -9.82 -75.81
C ARG A 4 15.91 -11.05 -75.19
N HIS A 5 15.97 -11.11 -73.86
CA HIS A 5 15.46 -12.21 -73.03
C HIS A 5 15.46 -11.80 -71.55
N LEU A 6 14.55 -12.39 -70.78
CA LEU A 6 14.37 -12.32 -69.31
C LEU A 6 13.50 -11.15 -68.78
N ILE A 7 12.23 -11.25 -69.12
CA ILE A 7 11.15 -11.03 -68.15
C ILE A 7 11.23 -12.18 -67.14
N ALA A 8 11.75 -11.91 -65.96
CA ALA A 8 11.47 -12.67 -64.75
C ALA A 8 11.90 -11.86 -63.53
N SER A 9 10.93 -11.65 -62.62
CA SER A 9 11.17 -11.42 -61.20
C SER A 9 11.62 -10.02 -60.76
N LEU A 10 10.70 -9.04 -60.76
CA LEU A 10 10.65 -8.01 -59.71
C LEU A 10 9.31 -7.24 -59.68
N THR A 11 8.20 -7.98 -59.74
CA THR A 11 6.86 -7.48 -59.43
C THR A 11 6.34 -8.16 -58.16
N ALA A 12 7.10 -8.03 -57.07
CA ALA A 12 6.71 -8.49 -55.74
C ALA A 12 7.36 -7.64 -54.63
N SER A 13 7.08 -6.34 -54.61
CA SER A 13 7.39 -5.49 -53.44
C SER A 13 6.72 -4.11 -53.53
N LEU A 14 5.42 -4.10 -53.86
CA LEU A 14 4.53 -2.95 -53.64
C LEU A 14 3.34 -3.36 -52.76
N LEU A 15 3.62 -4.19 -51.75
CA LEU A 15 2.76 -4.26 -50.58
C LEU A 15 3.17 -3.09 -49.70
N CYS A 16 2.25 -2.18 -49.41
CA CYS A 16 2.37 -1.29 -48.27
C CYS A 16 2.57 -2.17 -47.04
N ILE A 17 3.82 -2.29 -46.60
CA ILE A 17 4.16 -2.94 -45.34
C ILE A 17 3.60 -2.01 -44.25
N PRO A 18 2.56 -2.40 -43.47
CA PRO A 18 2.26 -1.66 -42.25
C PRO A 18 3.54 -1.66 -41.42
N ALA A 19 3.91 -0.50 -40.85
CA ALA A 19 5.13 -0.37 -40.06
C ALA A 19 5.30 -1.58 -39.14
N ALA A 20 6.37 -2.36 -39.37
CA ALA A 20 6.67 -3.51 -38.55
C ALA A 20 7.07 -3.00 -37.15
N HIS A 21 6.13 -2.99 -36.21
CA HIS A 21 6.36 -2.74 -34.79
C HIS A 21 7.06 -3.95 -34.14
N ALA A 22 8.20 -4.38 -34.69
CA ALA A 22 8.92 -5.57 -34.23
C ALA A 22 9.82 -5.32 -33.00
N SER A 23 10.07 -4.06 -32.64
CA SER A 23 10.66 -3.65 -31.37
C SER A 23 10.33 -2.17 -31.07
N GLY A 24 9.05 -1.81 -31.13
CA GLY A 24 8.66 -0.53 -30.53
C GLY A 24 8.93 -0.65 -29.04
N ASP A 25 9.94 0.05 -28.53
CA ASP A 25 10.00 0.36 -27.11
C ASP A 25 8.74 1.17 -26.84
N ASP A 26 7.68 0.52 -26.32
CA ASP A 26 6.54 1.21 -25.70
C ASP A 26 7.08 1.92 -24.45
N GLY A 27 7.80 3.02 -24.70
CA GLY A 27 8.40 3.87 -23.70
C GLY A 27 7.38 4.90 -23.28
N CYS A 28 7.13 4.98 -21.97
CA CYS A 28 6.33 6.05 -21.43
C CYS A 28 7.25 7.15 -20.89
N TYR A 29 7.22 8.33 -21.52
CA TYR A 29 8.10 9.44 -21.19
C TYR A 29 7.37 10.52 -20.40
N PRO A 30 7.96 11.02 -19.31
CA PRO A 30 7.40 12.16 -18.60
C PRO A 30 7.45 13.44 -19.47
N PRO A 31 6.40 14.27 -19.49
CA PRO A 31 6.43 15.55 -20.18
C PRO A 31 7.29 16.56 -19.42
N ALA A 32 8.07 17.35 -20.17
CA ALA A 32 8.94 18.41 -19.64
C ALA A 32 8.17 19.72 -19.35
N SER A 33 6.99 19.64 -18.74
CA SER A 33 6.15 20.78 -18.37
C SER A 33 5.58 20.57 -16.97
N LEU A 34 5.61 21.62 -16.13
CA LEU A 34 5.00 21.61 -14.79
C LEU A 34 3.47 21.45 -14.85
N ARG A 35 2.83 22.05 -15.85
CA ARG A 35 1.38 21.91 -16.05
C ARG A 35 1.10 20.66 -16.88
N GLN A 36 0.37 19.73 -16.28
CA GLN A 36 -0.07 18.48 -16.89
C GLN A 36 -1.55 18.28 -16.58
N GLY A 37 -2.37 17.97 -17.58
CA GLY A 37 -3.81 17.72 -17.42
C GLY A 37 -4.20 16.23 -17.44
N ASP A 38 -3.36 15.40 -18.05
CA ASP A 38 -3.58 13.98 -18.23
C ASP A 38 -2.60 13.16 -17.38
N TYR A 39 -3.01 11.93 -17.03
CA TYR A 39 -2.11 10.97 -16.40
C TYR A 39 -0.91 10.70 -17.32
N SER A 40 0.31 10.88 -16.80
CA SER A 40 1.56 10.67 -17.52
C SER A 40 2.50 9.75 -16.73
N CYS A 41 3.64 9.37 -17.32
CA CYS A 41 4.64 8.57 -16.63
C CYS A 41 5.59 9.34 -15.71
N GLY A 42 5.19 10.54 -15.32
CA GLY A 42 5.81 11.27 -14.22
C GLY A 42 4.79 12.01 -13.36
N SER A 43 5.09 12.20 -12.08
CA SER A 43 4.36 13.14 -11.20
C SER A 43 5.16 14.40 -10.89
N MET A 44 4.48 15.50 -10.59
CA MET A 44 5.12 16.72 -10.12
C MET A 44 5.12 16.83 -8.59
N PRO A 45 6.09 17.57 -8.00
CA PRO A 45 6.12 17.88 -6.57
C PRO A 45 5.09 18.93 -6.14
N ILE A 46 3.94 18.95 -6.81
CA ILE A 46 2.76 19.77 -6.53
C ILE A 46 1.54 18.87 -6.65
N LEU A 47 0.49 19.15 -5.88
CA LEU A 47 -0.82 18.54 -6.11
C LEU A 47 -1.29 18.90 -7.52
N SER A 48 -1.74 17.90 -8.26
CA SER A 48 -2.19 18.07 -9.63
C SER A 48 -3.14 16.93 -10.01
N PRO A 49 -4.18 17.18 -10.83
CA PRO A 49 -4.99 16.10 -11.38
C PRO A 49 -4.16 15.03 -12.09
N ALA A 50 -3.14 15.44 -12.85
CA ALA A 50 -2.29 14.57 -13.66
C ALA A 50 -1.34 13.66 -12.87
N ASN A 51 -1.04 13.99 -11.61
CA ASN A 51 -0.19 13.14 -10.78
C ASN A 51 -0.83 11.77 -10.56
N ASP A 52 0.01 10.76 -10.38
CA ASP A 52 -0.42 9.50 -9.79
C ASP A 52 -1.03 9.75 -8.40
N THR A 53 -2.11 9.02 -8.13
CA THR A 53 -2.88 9.13 -6.90
C THR A 53 -2.02 8.91 -5.67
N ARG A 54 -1.04 8.02 -5.73
CA ARG A 54 -0.09 7.74 -4.64
C ARG A 54 0.80 8.95 -4.37
N VAL A 55 1.23 9.68 -5.40
CA VAL A 55 2.04 10.89 -5.22
C VAL A 55 1.21 12.01 -4.62
N ASN A 56 -0.01 12.25 -5.12
CA ASN A 56 -0.91 13.20 -4.47
C ASN A 56 -1.18 12.83 -3.01
N ALA A 57 -1.38 11.55 -2.72
CA ALA A 57 -1.56 11.09 -1.34
C ALA A 57 -0.33 11.36 -0.46
N MET A 58 0.89 11.10 -0.95
CA MET A 58 2.11 11.38 -0.20
C MET A 58 2.32 12.89 0.01
N LEU A 59 2.16 13.71 -1.04
CA LEU A 59 2.32 15.16 -0.95
C LEU A 59 1.30 15.82 -0.01
N LEU A 60 0.11 15.24 0.10
CA LEU A 60 -0.99 15.79 0.88
C LEU A 60 -1.05 15.28 2.32
N MET A 61 -0.78 13.99 2.54
CA MET A 61 -1.04 13.33 3.82
C MET A 61 0.19 13.11 4.67
N VAL A 62 1.40 13.33 4.14
CA VAL A 62 2.65 13.09 4.85
C VAL A 62 3.37 14.41 5.04
N ASP A 63 3.95 14.58 6.23
CA ASP A 63 4.78 15.73 6.54
C ASP A 63 5.87 15.93 5.47
N SER A 64 5.99 17.16 4.95
CA SER A 64 6.85 17.47 3.81
C SER A 64 8.32 17.16 4.08
N ALA A 65 8.79 17.32 5.32
CA ALA A 65 10.16 16.99 5.70
C ALA A 65 10.41 15.48 5.70
N ARG A 66 9.37 14.65 5.86
CA ARG A 66 9.46 13.19 5.75
C ARG A 66 9.39 12.70 4.31
N VAL A 67 8.54 13.31 3.48
CA VAL A 67 8.50 13.04 2.04
C VAL A 67 9.82 13.41 1.38
N ALA A 68 10.41 14.55 1.76
CA ALA A 68 11.71 15.00 1.25
C ALA A 68 12.85 13.99 1.49
N GLN A 69 12.80 13.22 2.58
CA GLN A 69 13.81 12.19 2.89
C GLN A 69 13.79 10.99 1.93
N LEU A 70 12.73 10.82 1.14
CA LEU A 70 12.67 9.78 0.12
C LEU A 70 13.48 10.12 -1.12
N PHE A 71 13.79 11.40 -1.32
CA PHE A 71 14.60 11.83 -2.44
C PHE A 71 16.07 11.87 -2.02
N PRO A 72 16.97 11.37 -2.86
CA PRO A 72 18.40 11.49 -2.59
C PRO A 72 18.77 12.97 -2.47
N ASP A 73 19.60 13.32 -1.48
CA ASP A 73 20.10 14.68 -1.35
C ASP A 73 20.84 15.05 -2.65
N PRO A 74 20.41 16.08 -3.40
CA PRO A 74 21.06 16.52 -4.64
C PRO A 74 22.57 16.76 -4.50
N LYS A 75 23.04 17.11 -3.29
CA LYS A 75 24.46 17.33 -2.99
C LYS A 75 25.26 16.02 -2.99
N THR A 76 24.61 14.91 -2.71
CA THR A 76 25.20 13.56 -2.71
C THR A 76 25.25 12.93 -4.10
N ILE A 77 24.56 13.53 -5.08
CA ILE A 77 24.51 13.06 -6.47
C ILE A 77 25.51 13.84 -7.32
N PRO A 78 26.44 13.16 -8.03
CA PRO A 78 27.33 13.80 -9.00
C PRO A 78 26.53 14.61 -10.03
N PRO A 79 26.96 15.82 -10.43
CA PRO A 79 26.20 16.68 -11.33
C PRO A 79 25.73 16.02 -12.63
N HIS A 80 26.54 15.12 -13.22
CA HIS A 80 26.19 14.40 -14.44
C HIS A 80 25.09 13.35 -14.24
N ASP A 81 24.91 12.85 -13.02
CA ASP A 81 23.88 11.87 -12.64
C ASP A 81 22.59 12.54 -12.14
N ARG A 82 22.59 13.87 -11.95
CA ARG A 82 21.43 14.55 -11.35
C ARG A 82 20.19 14.45 -12.21
N ALA A 83 20.31 14.59 -13.53
CA ALA A 83 19.16 14.48 -14.43
C ALA A 83 18.52 13.08 -14.43
N SER A 84 19.30 12.03 -14.14
CA SER A 84 18.81 10.64 -14.07
C SER A 84 18.41 10.18 -12.66
N ARG A 85 18.84 10.88 -11.60
CA ARG A 85 18.60 10.51 -10.19
C ARG A 85 17.76 11.50 -9.39
N ILE A 86 17.66 12.75 -9.83
CA ILE A 86 16.73 13.76 -9.31
C ILE A 86 15.55 13.78 -10.28
N VAL A 87 14.69 12.77 -10.18
CA VAL A 87 13.63 12.57 -11.16
C VAL A 87 12.47 13.48 -10.81
N VAL A 88 12.48 14.70 -11.35
CA VAL A 88 11.31 15.56 -11.46
C VAL A 88 11.01 15.74 -12.95
N PRO A 89 9.82 15.34 -13.43
CA PRO A 89 8.76 14.70 -12.64
C PRO A 89 9.18 13.33 -12.07
N PHE A 90 8.64 12.95 -10.90
CA PHE A 90 8.85 11.65 -10.26
C PHE A 90 8.52 10.55 -11.26
N SER A 91 9.55 9.92 -11.85
CA SER A 91 9.36 8.82 -12.77
C SER A 91 8.87 7.62 -11.98
N TYR A 92 7.84 6.96 -12.48
CA TYR A 92 7.49 5.65 -11.96
C TYR A 92 8.37 4.62 -12.64
N ASP A 93 9.29 4.04 -11.88
CA ASP A 93 9.82 2.73 -12.23
C ASP A 93 8.96 1.66 -11.53
N PHE A 94 7.95 1.16 -12.24
CA PHE A 94 7.14 0.04 -11.76
C PHE A 94 7.86 -1.32 -11.90
N SER A 95 9.03 -1.38 -12.55
CA SER A 95 9.76 -2.63 -12.76
C SER A 95 10.43 -3.13 -11.47
N GLY A 96 10.94 -2.23 -10.64
CA GLY A 96 11.47 -2.57 -9.30
C GLY A 96 10.40 -2.83 -8.24
N TRP A 97 9.13 -2.55 -8.52
CA TRP A 97 8.06 -2.54 -7.52
C TRP A 97 7.49 -3.93 -7.18
N ILE A 98 7.62 -4.89 -8.10
CA ILE A 98 7.43 -6.31 -7.77
C ILE A 98 8.57 -6.77 -6.85
N ASP A 99 9.78 -6.24 -6.99
CA ASP A 99 10.98 -6.69 -6.26
C ASP A 99 11.22 -6.01 -4.88
N ILE A 100 10.74 -4.78 -4.66
CA ILE A 100 10.90 -4.05 -3.38
C ILE A 100 9.87 -4.56 -2.36
N GLY A 101 10.04 -5.80 -1.93
CA GLY A 101 9.28 -6.41 -0.84
C GLY A 101 8.81 -7.83 -1.12
N GLN A 102 8.71 -8.23 -2.40
CA GLN A 102 8.68 -9.63 -2.81
C GLN A 102 10.09 -10.00 -3.26
N LYS A 103 11.01 -10.24 -2.31
CA LYS A 103 11.97 -11.30 -2.64
C LYS A 103 11.11 -12.54 -2.82
N GLN A 104 10.80 -12.90 -4.07
CA GLN A 104 10.35 -14.26 -4.33
C GLN A 104 11.35 -15.17 -3.61
N PRO A 105 10.89 -16.20 -2.87
CA PRO A 105 11.79 -17.28 -2.51
C PRO A 105 12.44 -17.71 -3.82
N ASP A 106 13.78 -17.81 -3.82
CA ASP A 106 14.57 -18.11 -5.01
C ASP A 106 13.82 -19.10 -5.91
N ALA A 107 13.56 -18.70 -7.16
CA ALA A 107 12.90 -19.51 -8.17
C ALA A 107 13.80 -20.68 -8.56
N ALA A 108 13.90 -21.65 -7.66
CA ALA A 108 14.60 -22.91 -7.83
C ALA A 108 13.68 -24.08 -7.47
N SER A 109 12.40 -23.99 -7.82
CA SER A 109 11.53 -25.13 -8.07
C SER A 109 10.13 -24.60 -8.40
N ASP A 110 9.69 -24.72 -9.66
CA ASP A 110 8.30 -25.04 -10.00
C ASP A 110 8.19 -25.20 -11.52
N ALA A 111 8.65 -26.35 -12.01
CA ALA A 111 8.33 -26.87 -13.34
C ALA A 111 7.14 -27.87 -13.31
N SER A 112 6.34 -27.87 -12.23
CA SER A 112 5.13 -28.69 -12.13
C SER A 112 3.95 -27.82 -11.72
N GLY A 113 2.96 -27.70 -12.60
CA GLY A 113 1.78 -26.83 -12.50
C GLY A 113 0.77 -27.19 -11.39
N THR A 114 1.23 -27.37 -10.16
CA THR A 114 0.40 -27.37 -8.95
C THR A 114 0.88 -26.25 -8.06
N ALA A 115 0.32 -25.05 -8.23
CA ALA A 115 0.61 -23.91 -7.38
C ALA A 115 0.37 -24.30 -5.91
N ALA A 116 1.41 -24.23 -5.09
CA ALA A 116 1.28 -24.45 -3.67
C ALA A 116 0.41 -23.34 -3.04
N PRO A 117 -0.32 -23.59 -1.92
CA PRO A 117 -1.28 -22.65 -1.31
C PRO A 117 -0.71 -21.29 -0.86
N TRP A 118 0.60 -21.08 -1.01
CA TRP A 118 1.34 -19.92 -0.52
C TRP A 118 1.05 -18.61 -1.29
N ASN A 119 0.27 -18.67 -2.37
CA ASN A 119 -0.08 -17.53 -3.23
C ASN A 119 -1.49 -16.95 -3.02
N GLN A 120 -2.24 -17.39 -2.01
CA GLN A 120 -3.62 -16.94 -1.74
C GLN A 120 -3.70 -15.68 -0.84
N TYR A 121 -2.66 -14.87 -0.79
CA TYR A 121 -2.63 -13.62 0.01
C TYR A 121 -2.62 -12.41 -0.92
N ALA A 122 -3.11 -11.27 -0.43
CA ALA A 122 -3.16 -10.05 -1.25
C ALA A 122 -1.74 -9.60 -1.66
N ASP A 123 -1.65 -8.89 -2.79
CA ASP A 123 -0.38 -8.36 -3.29
C ASP A 123 0.38 -7.54 -2.23
N GLY A 124 1.67 -7.81 -2.12
CA GLY A 124 2.60 -7.14 -1.19
C GLY A 124 2.59 -7.69 0.25
N GLU A 125 1.80 -8.73 0.54
CA GLU A 125 1.63 -9.24 1.91
C GLU A 125 2.62 -10.38 2.25
N GLY A 126 3.08 -11.12 1.24
CA GLY A 126 3.91 -12.31 1.39
C GLY A 126 3.12 -13.49 1.99
N SER A 127 3.81 -14.61 2.25
CA SER A 127 3.16 -15.78 2.85
C SER A 127 3.03 -15.67 4.38
N ILE A 128 2.22 -16.55 4.99
CA ILE A 128 2.11 -16.69 6.44
C ILE A 128 3.48 -16.89 7.14
N CYS A 129 4.48 -17.39 6.40
CA CYS A 129 5.84 -17.64 6.87
C CYS A 129 6.75 -16.39 6.93
N ARG A 130 6.32 -15.22 6.42
CA ARG A 130 7.14 -13.99 6.41
C ARG A 130 7.69 -13.60 7.80
N GLY A 131 6.92 -13.88 8.86
CA GLY A 131 7.31 -13.61 10.25
C GLY A 131 7.98 -14.76 10.99
N MET A 132 8.30 -15.88 10.32
CA MET A 132 8.73 -17.12 10.98
C MET A 132 10.04 -16.93 11.75
N SER A 133 11.07 -16.38 11.11
CA SER A 133 12.41 -16.19 11.69
C SER A 133 12.39 -15.21 12.86
N ALA A 134 11.95 -13.97 12.65
CA ALA A 134 11.86 -12.97 13.71
C ALA A 134 10.97 -13.42 14.89
N GLY A 135 9.91 -14.19 14.62
CA GLY A 135 9.07 -14.78 15.66
C GLY A 135 9.77 -15.89 16.46
N ALA A 136 10.67 -16.66 15.84
CA ALA A 136 11.48 -17.66 16.54
C ALA A 136 12.53 -16.99 17.44
N ASP A 137 13.16 -15.91 16.98
CA ASP A 137 14.12 -15.13 17.78
C ASP A 137 13.46 -14.49 19.00
N ALA A 138 12.31 -13.85 18.80
CA ALA A 138 11.53 -13.24 19.88
C ALA A 138 11.08 -14.28 20.92
N PHE A 139 10.67 -15.46 20.47
CA PHE A 139 10.34 -16.58 21.37
C PHE A 139 11.58 -17.05 22.13
N GLY A 140 12.72 -17.22 21.46
CA GLY A 140 13.98 -17.60 22.09
C GLY A 140 14.46 -16.61 23.15
N ALA A 141 14.31 -15.31 22.91
CA ALA A 141 14.60 -14.26 23.88
C ALA A 141 13.63 -14.29 25.08
N ALA A 142 12.34 -14.54 24.84
CA ALA A 142 11.35 -14.67 25.90
C ALA A 142 11.61 -15.87 26.82
N LEU A 143 12.06 -17.00 26.26
CA LEU A 143 12.52 -18.15 27.06
C LEU A 143 13.74 -17.77 27.92
N GLY A 144 14.70 -17.03 27.35
CA GLY A 144 15.90 -16.59 28.09
C GLY A 144 15.60 -15.61 29.22
N ALA A 145 14.57 -14.78 29.07
CA ALA A 145 14.14 -13.84 30.10
C ALA A 145 13.25 -14.47 31.20
N ALA A 146 12.74 -15.69 31.00
CA ALA A 146 11.87 -16.37 31.95
C ALA A 146 12.69 -17.08 33.04
N THR A 147 13.04 -16.38 34.12
CA THR A 147 13.88 -16.92 35.21
C THR A 147 13.31 -18.14 35.92
N ALA A 148 11.97 -18.31 35.89
CA ALA A 148 11.29 -19.48 36.47
C ALA A 148 11.27 -20.72 35.54
N LEU A 149 11.83 -20.62 34.33
CA LEU A 149 11.87 -21.71 33.35
C LEU A 149 13.18 -22.50 33.47
N PRO A 150 13.13 -23.82 33.75
CA PRO A 150 14.32 -24.66 33.76
C PRO A 150 15.04 -24.67 32.40
N ALA A 151 16.38 -24.69 32.42
CA ALA A 151 17.20 -24.61 31.21
C ALA A 151 16.95 -25.76 30.22
N ASP A 152 16.69 -26.97 30.74
CA ASP A 152 16.37 -28.15 29.94
C ASP A 152 14.99 -28.02 29.26
N GLU A 153 13.99 -27.46 29.96
CA GLU A 153 12.69 -27.13 29.36
C GLU A 153 12.81 -26.04 28.31
N ALA A 154 13.61 -24.99 28.57
CA ALA A 154 13.89 -23.94 27.59
C ALA A 154 14.55 -24.49 26.31
N ALA A 155 15.47 -25.45 26.43
CA ALA A 155 16.08 -26.12 25.30
C ALA A 155 15.05 -26.92 24.48
N ARG A 156 14.18 -27.71 25.14
CA ARG A 156 13.10 -28.46 24.48
C ARG A 156 12.11 -27.56 23.76
N LEU A 157 11.69 -26.46 24.38
CA LEU A 157 10.78 -25.48 23.78
C LEU A 157 11.40 -24.80 22.56
N ARG A 158 12.68 -24.44 22.62
CA ARG A 158 13.40 -23.84 21.48
C ARG A 158 13.54 -24.83 20.32
N ALA A 159 13.85 -26.09 20.60
CA ALA A 159 13.89 -27.15 19.59
C ALA A 159 12.52 -27.33 18.91
N ALA A 160 11.45 -27.40 19.70
CA ALA A 160 10.08 -27.52 19.17
C ALA A 160 9.67 -26.31 18.30
N ARG A 161 10.09 -25.09 18.65
CA ARG A 161 9.85 -23.89 17.82
C ARG A 161 10.56 -23.97 16.47
N ALA A 162 11.78 -24.49 16.44
CA ALA A 162 12.56 -24.69 15.22
C ALA A 162 11.96 -25.81 14.34
N GLU A 163 11.48 -26.88 14.96
CA GLU A 163 10.77 -27.96 14.27
C GLU A 163 9.52 -27.45 13.54
N ILE A 164 8.71 -26.59 14.19
CA ILE A 164 7.57 -25.93 13.51
C ILE A 164 8.05 -25.21 12.25
N ALA A 165 9.13 -24.42 12.34
CA ALA A 165 9.64 -23.66 11.21
C ALA A 165 10.05 -24.56 10.04
N GLN A 166 10.78 -25.64 10.31
CA GLN A 166 11.20 -26.62 9.31
C GLN A 166 10.01 -27.36 8.69
N ASN A 167 9.03 -27.74 9.51
CA ASN A 167 7.92 -28.57 9.06
C ASN A 167 6.81 -27.81 8.33
N THR A 168 6.69 -26.50 8.52
CA THR A 168 5.60 -25.70 7.92
C THR A 168 6.07 -24.66 6.93
N CYS A 169 7.32 -24.20 6.97
CA CYS A 169 7.76 -23.06 6.17
C CYS A 169 9.00 -23.33 5.31
N SER A 170 9.52 -24.57 5.31
CA SER A 170 10.59 -24.99 4.39
C SER A 170 9.99 -25.64 3.13
N PRO A 171 10.65 -25.51 1.95
CA PRO A 171 10.24 -26.19 0.73
C PRO A 171 10.10 -27.71 0.96
N GLY A 172 8.95 -28.29 0.58
CA GLY A 172 8.62 -29.72 0.81
C GLY A 172 8.05 -30.05 2.20
N GLY A 173 7.86 -29.05 3.07
CA GLY A 173 7.44 -29.22 4.46
C GLY A 173 5.93 -29.29 4.67
N ALA A 174 5.42 -30.51 4.82
CA ALA A 174 4.43 -30.89 5.85
C ALA A 174 4.14 -32.40 5.75
N LYS A 175 4.75 -33.22 6.61
CA LYS A 175 4.37 -34.64 6.77
C LYS A 175 4.29 -35.14 8.21
N ALA A 176 5.11 -34.59 9.11
CA ALA A 176 5.12 -35.02 10.51
C ALA A 176 3.93 -34.47 11.31
N ALA A 177 3.41 -35.29 12.22
CA ALA A 177 2.41 -34.89 13.21
C ALA A 177 3.06 -34.03 14.30
N TRP A 178 2.36 -32.99 14.75
CA TRP A 178 2.82 -32.12 15.84
C TRP A 178 2.81 -32.87 17.18
N THR A 179 3.94 -32.86 17.88
CA THR A 179 4.05 -33.38 19.24
C THR A 179 4.42 -32.25 20.19
N LYS A 180 3.53 -31.95 21.14
CA LYS A 180 3.77 -30.90 22.13
C LYS A 180 5.00 -31.25 23.00
N PRO A 181 5.94 -30.32 23.24
CA PRO A 181 7.14 -30.61 24.03
C PRO A 181 6.78 -30.94 25.48
N ALA A 182 7.43 -31.98 26.02
CA ALA A 182 7.27 -32.40 27.41
C ALA A 182 7.94 -31.40 28.37
N VAL A 183 7.12 -30.70 29.14
CA VAL A 183 7.52 -29.68 30.13
C VAL A 183 6.66 -29.83 31.39
N LYS A 184 7.26 -29.62 32.56
CA LYS A 184 6.62 -29.80 33.87
C LYS A 184 6.40 -28.48 34.60
N SER A 185 7.27 -27.49 34.41
CA SER A 185 7.11 -26.20 35.09
C SER A 185 5.83 -25.49 34.61
N PRO A 186 5.12 -24.75 35.49
CA PRO A 186 3.91 -24.01 35.09
C PRO A 186 4.17 -23.02 33.95
N ILE A 187 5.31 -22.33 33.96
CA ILE A 187 5.69 -21.40 32.89
C ILE A 187 6.05 -22.13 31.59
N GLY A 188 6.73 -23.28 31.68
CA GLY A 188 7.03 -24.13 30.54
C GLY A 188 5.76 -24.60 29.84
N GLN A 189 4.73 -25.02 30.59
CA GLN A 189 3.43 -25.42 30.04
C GLN A 189 2.72 -24.28 29.30
N GLN A 190 2.86 -23.05 29.76
CA GLN A 190 2.30 -21.87 29.08
C GLN A 190 3.03 -21.59 27.77
N PHE A 191 4.37 -21.66 27.74
CA PHE A 191 5.14 -21.57 26.49
C PHE A 191 4.83 -22.73 25.53
N ALA A 192 4.63 -23.95 26.03
CA ALA A 192 4.22 -25.08 25.19
C ALA A 192 2.81 -24.86 24.59
N THR A 193 1.90 -24.25 25.34
CA THR A 193 0.57 -23.87 24.83
C THR A 193 0.65 -22.78 23.76
N TYR A 194 1.57 -21.83 23.90
CA TYR A 194 1.88 -20.89 22.81
C TYR A 194 2.39 -21.61 21.55
N LEU A 195 3.21 -22.66 21.70
CA LEU A 195 3.70 -23.45 20.57
C LEU A 195 2.59 -24.27 19.89
N ASP A 196 1.59 -24.76 20.63
CA ASP A 196 0.39 -25.36 20.00
C ASP A 196 -0.30 -24.35 19.07
N GLY A 197 -0.44 -23.10 19.53
CA GLY A 197 -1.01 -22.03 18.73
C GLY A 197 -0.15 -21.68 17.51
N ALA A 198 1.17 -21.61 17.68
CA ALA A 198 2.10 -21.35 16.58
C ALA A 198 2.05 -22.45 15.52
N ASN A 199 2.09 -23.72 15.93
CA ASN A 199 1.96 -24.85 15.02
C ASN A 199 0.63 -24.81 14.26
N ALA A 200 -0.49 -24.62 14.96
CA ALA A 200 -1.82 -24.52 14.34
C ALA A 200 -1.89 -23.35 13.35
N PHE A 201 -1.35 -22.19 13.71
CA PHE A 201 -1.32 -20.99 12.87
C PHE A 201 -0.61 -21.25 11.54
N TYR A 202 0.62 -21.79 11.57
CA TYR A 202 1.39 -22.05 10.35
C TYR A 202 0.86 -23.25 9.53
N ARG A 203 -0.01 -24.08 10.12
CA ARG A 203 -0.74 -25.17 9.44
C ARG A 203 -2.15 -24.76 9.01
N TYR A 204 -2.47 -23.46 9.04
CA TYR A 204 -3.77 -22.91 8.63
C TYR A 204 -4.96 -23.36 9.49
N ASP A 205 -4.73 -24.00 10.65
CA ASP A 205 -5.76 -24.25 11.67
C ASP A 205 -5.92 -22.99 12.53
N PHE A 206 -6.55 -21.97 11.93
CA PHE A 206 -6.68 -20.66 12.57
C PHE A 206 -7.57 -20.67 13.81
N LEU A 207 -8.61 -21.52 13.85
CA LEU A 207 -9.47 -21.63 15.02
C LEU A 207 -8.77 -22.35 16.19
N GLY A 208 -8.01 -23.41 15.91
CA GLY A 208 -7.10 -24.03 16.88
C GLY A 208 -6.06 -23.04 17.40
N ALA A 209 -5.44 -22.28 16.49
CA ALA A 209 -4.47 -21.24 16.84
C ALA A 209 -5.05 -20.17 17.76
N THR A 210 -6.23 -19.63 17.43
CA THR A 210 -6.91 -18.65 18.27
C THR A 210 -7.14 -19.17 19.68
N ARG A 211 -7.66 -20.40 19.84
CA ARG A 211 -7.92 -20.97 21.18
C ARG A 211 -6.64 -21.10 22.00
N ALA A 212 -5.57 -21.62 21.40
CA ALA A 212 -4.29 -21.79 22.08
C ALA A 212 -3.66 -20.44 22.47
N PHE A 213 -3.68 -19.45 21.58
CA PHE A 213 -3.18 -18.11 21.86
C PHE A 213 -4.02 -17.35 22.89
N ALA A 214 -5.35 -17.45 22.82
CA ALA A 214 -6.24 -16.86 23.82
C ALA A 214 -6.03 -17.48 25.21
N SER A 215 -5.73 -18.78 25.29
CA SER A 215 -5.34 -19.42 26.56
C SER A 215 -4.00 -18.87 27.06
N ALA A 216 -2.98 -18.83 26.19
CA ALA A 216 -1.65 -18.35 26.55
C ALA A 216 -1.60 -16.85 26.93
N SER A 217 -2.54 -16.02 26.46
CA SER A 217 -2.60 -14.59 26.79
C SER A 217 -2.99 -14.31 28.25
N HIS A 218 -3.46 -15.31 29.00
CA HIS A 218 -3.71 -15.22 30.44
C HIS A 218 -2.45 -15.46 31.29
N SER A 219 -1.31 -15.74 30.66
CA SER A 219 -0.03 -15.94 31.35
C SER A 219 0.37 -14.69 32.15
N PRO A 220 0.97 -14.86 33.36
CA PRO A 220 1.61 -13.75 34.06
C PRO A 220 2.93 -13.32 33.41
N ASN A 221 3.51 -14.11 32.49
CA ASN A 221 4.70 -13.72 31.76
C ASN A 221 4.37 -12.59 30.77
N PRO A 222 5.08 -11.46 30.82
CA PRO A 222 4.73 -10.27 30.05
C PRO A 222 4.79 -10.50 28.53
N TRP A 223 5.75 -11.31 28.07
CA TRP A 223 5.87 -11.62 26.65
C TRP A 223 4.74 -12.50 26.16
N LEU A 224 4.39 -13.57 26.89
CA LEU A 224 3.27 -14.46 26.54
C LEU A 224 1.94 -13.71 26.57
N LYS A 225 1.70 -12.92 27.62
CA LYS A 225 0.48 -12.12 27.78
C LYS A 225 0.20 -11.24 26.57
N GLU A 226 1.20 -10.46 26.17
CA GLU A 226 1.08 -9.52 25.06
C GLU A 226 1.07 -10.21 23.70
N THR A 227 2.06 -11.10 23.47
CA THR A 227 2.27 -11.74 22.15
C THR A 227 1.12 -12.67 21.81
N ALA A 228 0.61 -13.44 22.77
CA ALA A 228 -0.48 -14.35 22.52
C ALA A 228 -1.81 -13.61 22.27
N LEU A 229 -2.07 -12.48 22.94
CA LEU A 229 -3.22 -11.64 22.62
C LEU A 229 -3.15 -11.15 21.17
N TYR A 230 -2.00 -10.61 20.76
CA TYR A 230 -1.77 -10.15 19.39
C TYR A 230 -1.93 -11.29 18.36
N MET A 231 -1.33 -12.45 18.63
CA MET A 231 -1.40 -13.61 17.74
C MET A 231 -2.81 -14.21 17.65
N ALA A 232 -3.63 -14.13 18.70
CA ALA A 232 -5.04 -14.52 18.64
C ALA A 232 -5.81 -13.66 17.62
N GLY A 233 -5.56 -12.36 17.58
CA GLY A 233 -6.13 -11.43 16.59
C GLY A 233 -5.65 -11.75 15.17
N ARG A 234 -4.36 -12.04 14.99
CA ARG A 234 -3.82 -12.48 13.68
C ARG A 234 -4.44 -13.79 13.22
N ALA A 235 -4.63 -14.76 14.10
CA ALA A 235 -5.27 -16.03 13.76
C ALA A 235 -6.71 -15.79 13.29
N GLN A 236 -7.48 -14.96 14.00
CA GLN A 236 -8.84 -14.59 13.60
C GLN A 236 -8.89 -13.85 12.25
N LEU A 237 -7.98 -12.91 12.02
CA LEU A 237 -7.92 -12.21 10.72
C LEU A 237 -7.60 -13.18 9.57
N ASN A 238 -6.71 -14.16 9.81
CA ASN A 238 -6.42 -15.18 8.81
C ASN A 238 -7.59 -16.15 8.60
N ALA A 239 -8.33 -16.52 9.65
CA ALA A 239 -9.58 -17.25 9.52
C ALA A 239 -10.62 -16.48 8.68
N ALA A 240 -10.72 -15.15 8.90
CA ALA A 240 -11.64 -14.29 8.17
C ALA A 240 -11.38 -14.27 6.66
N GLN A 241 -10.11 -14.33 6.26
CA GLN A 241 -9.66 -14.19 4.86
C GLN A 241 -9.28 -15.51 4.18
N ALA A 242 -9.47 -16.67 4.83
CA ALA A 242 -8.93 -17.95 4.36
C ALA A 242 -9.42 -18.38 2.96
N THR A 243 -10.58 -17.89 2.53
CA THR A 243 -11.23 -18.29 1.26
C THR A 243 -11.64 -17.09 0.41
N VAL A 244 -11.10 -15.89 0.68
CA VAL A 244 -11.62 -14.64 0.08
C VAL A 244 -11.07 -14.34 -1.30
N PHE A 245 -9.95 -14.96 -1.68
CA PHE A 245 -9.35 -14.79 -3.01
C PHE A 245 -9.71 -15.99 -3.87
N ASP A 246 -10.19 -15.71 -5.08
CA ASP A 246 -10.40 -16.74 -6.09
C ASP A 246 -9.06 -17.20 -6.67
N SER A 247 -8.88 -18.51 -6.87
CA SER A 247 -7.63 -19.09 -7.38
C SER A 247 -7.31 -18.63 -8.81
N ASP A 248 -8.33 -18.20 -9.55
CA ASP A 248 -8.21 -17.98 -11.00
C ASP A 248 -8.09 -16.48 -11.35
N THR A 249 -8.54 -15.59 -10.44
CA THR A 249 -8.63 -14.14 -10.73
C THR A 249 -7.95 -13.25 -9.69
N PHE A 250 -7.45 -13.81 -8.58
CA PHE A 250 -6.84 -13.07 -7.45
C PHE A 250 -7.71 -11.90 -6.92
N THR A 251 -8.99 -11.88 -7.27
CA THR A 251 -9.93 -10.80 -6.94
C THR A 251 -10.56 -11.09 -5.58
N LEU A 252 -10.70 -10.06 -4.76
CA LEU A 252 -11.36 -10.16 -3.45
C LEU A 252 -12.86 -10.44 -3.64
N SER A 253 -13.32 -11.60 -3.19
CA SER A 253 -14.72 -11.96 -3.02
C SER A 253 -15.16 -11.62 -1.58
N ARG A 254 -15.84 -10.48 -1.43
CA ARG A 254 -16.21 -9.93 -0.13
C ARG A 254 -17.25 -10.80 0.60
N GLU A 255 -18.10 -11.47 -0.16
CA GLU A 255 -19.09 -12.44 0.33
C GLU A 255 -18.46 -13.69 0.95
N ARG A 256 -17.22 -14.03 0.61
CA ARG A 256 -16.47 -15.15 1.20
C ARG A 256 -15.73 -14.79 2.49
N VAL A 257 -15.82 -13.53 2.95
CA VAL A 257 -15.21 -13.11 4.22
C VAL A 257 -15.98 -13.71 5.39
N THR A 258 -15.29 -14.44 6.27
CA THR A 258 -15.90 -14.98 7.48
C THR A 258 -16.10 -13.86 8.53
N LYS A 259 -17.28 -13.23 8.51
CA LYS A 259 -17.60 -12.02 9.29
C LYS A 259 -17.36 -12.17 10.80
N VAL A 260 -17.77 -13.28 11.41
CA VAL A 260 -17.55 -13.52 12.85
C VAL A 260 -16.07 -13.49 13.24
N SER A 261 -15.19 -14.02 12.39
CA SER A 261 -13.74 -13.98 12.60
C SER A 261 -13.17 -12.59 12.35
N LEU A 262 -13.71 -11.85 11.38
CA LEU A 262 -13.31 -10.47 11.11
C LEU A 262 -13.64 -9.55 12.30
N ASP A 263 -14.85 -9.67 12.85
CA ASP A 263 -15.30 -8.90 14.02
C ASP A 263 -14.48 -9.23 15.26
N ALA A 264 -14.16 -10.52 15.46
CA ALA A 264 -13.26 -10.97 16.51
C ALA A 264 -11.86 -10.36 16.35
N ALA A 265 -11.30 -10.35 15.13
CA ALA A 265 -10.01 -9.74 14.86
C ALA A 265 -10.01 -8.22 15.14
N ASN A 266 -11.03 -7.50 14.66
CA ASN A 266 -11.23 -6.07 14.93
C ASN A 266 -11.23 -5.79 16.44
N THR A 267 -12.01 -6.57 17.19
CA THR A 267 -12.13 -6.44 18.65
C THR A 267 -10.80 -6.68 19.34
N VAL A 268 -10.08 -7.74 18.97
CA VAL A 268 -8.80 -8.09 19.57
C VAL A 268 -7.75 -7.02 19.28
N PHE A 269 -7.62 -6.53 18.04
CA PHE A 269 -6.62 -5.50 17.72
C PHE A 269 -6.92 -4.17 18.40
N ARG A 270 -8.18 -3.74 18.46
CA ARG A 270 -8.57 -2.52 19.21
C ARG A 270 -8.30 -2.66 20.70
N THR A 271 -8.58 -3.84 21.27
CA THR A 271 -8.26 -4.14 22.66
C THR A 271 -6.75 -4.14 22.91
N TYR A 272 -5.98 -4.74 22.01
CA TYR A 272 -4.52 -4.74 22.06
C TYR A 272 -3.97 -3.31 22.08
N LEU A 273 -4.40 -2.44 21.17
CA LEU A 273 -3.96 -1.05 21.10
C LEU A 273 -4.36 -0.23 22.34
N LYS A 274 -5.48 -0.57 22.99
CA LYS A 274 -5.90 0.06 24.24
C LYS A 274 -5.04 -0.37 25.44
N ILE A 275 -4.72 -1.66 25.54
CA ILE A 275 -3.95 -2.22 26.68
C ILE A 275 -2.45 -1.94 26.50
N TYR A 276 -1.96 -1.99 25.27
CA TYR A 276 -0.55 -1.87 24.91
C TYR A 276 -0.34 -0.75 23.88
N PRO A 277 -0.58 0.53 24.23
CA PRO A 277 -0.43 1.65 23.28
C PRO A 277 1.02 1.86 22.82
N GLN A 278 1.99 1.32 23.56
CA GLN A 278 3.42 1.28 23.21
C GLN A 278 3.95 -0.16 23.18
N GLY A 279 3.05 -1.12 22.91
CA GLY A 279 3.38 -2.54 22.81
C GLY A 279 4.24 -2.88 21.60
N ARG A 280 4.85 -4.05 21.66
CA ARG A 280 5.72 -4.66 20.63
C ARG A 280 5.07 -4.74 19.25
N TYR A 281 3.74 -4.83 19.20
CA TYR A 281 2.96 -5.05 17.98
C TYR A 281 2.03 -3.88 17.65
N THR A 282 2.16 -2.72 18.31
CA THR A 282 1.28 -1.55 18.11
C THR A 282 1.19 -1.12 16.65
N VAL A 283 2.34 -0.97 16.00
CA VAL A 283 2.43 -0.56 14.60
C VAL A 283 1.76 -1.60 13.69
N SER A 284 2.01 -2.88 13.97
CA SER A 284 1.43 -3.98 13.19
C SER A 284 -0.08 -4.12 13.40
N ALA A 285 -0.57 -4.06 14.63
CA ALA A 285 -1.99 -4.11 14.95
C ALA A 285 -2.76 -2.94 14.31
N SER A 286 -2.18 -1.74 14.32
CA SER A 286 -2.75 -0.57 13.63
C SER A 286 -2.82 -0.79 12.12
N GLY A 287 -1.78 -1.37 11.50
CA GLY A 287 -1.80 -1.76 10.10
C GLY A 287 -2.85 -2.82 9.77
N LEU A 288 -3.00 -3.84 10.62
CA LEU A 288 -3.98 -4.91 10.42
C LEU A 288 -5.44 -4.41 10.55
N LEU A 289 -5.70 -3.32 11.28
CA LEU A 289 -7.01 -2.69 11.28
C LEU A 289 -7.40 -2.09 9.91
N ARG A 290 -6.42 -1.65 9.09
CA ARG A 290 -6.71 -1.24 7.70
C ARG A 290 -7.20 -2.42 6.88
N ARG A 291 -6.56 -3.58 7.04
CA ARG A 291 -7.00 -4.82 6.39
C ARG A 291 -8.39 -5.25 6.86
N VAL A 292 -8.67 -5.15 8.16
CA VAL A 292 -10.01 -5.42 8.70
C VAL A 292 -11.05 -4.54 8.02
N ALA A 293 -10.83 -3.22 7.94
CA ALA A 293 -11.76 -2.30 7.28
C ALA A 293 -11.90 -2.60 5.77
N TRP A 294 -10.79 -2.91 5.10
CA TRP A 294 -10.79 -3.30 3.69
C TRP A 294 -11.60 -4.57 3.42
N LEU A 295 -11.47 -5.61 4.25
CA LEU A 295 -12.24 -6.86 4.13
C LEU A 295 -13.70 -6.66 4.52
N ASP A 296 -13.99 -5.77 5.47
CA ASP A 296 -15.35 -5.49 5.90
C ASP A 296 -16.15 -4.70 4.85
N GLY A 297 -15.46 -3.84 4.09
CA GLY A 297 -16.06 -2.93 3.10
C GLY A 297 -16.41 -1.58 3.72
N ASN A 298 -15.87 -1.30 4.90
CA ASN A 298 -16.12 -0.08 5.64
C ASN A 298 -15.23 1.05 5.11
N VAL A 299 -15.66 1.66 4.02
CA VAL A 299 -14.96 2.76 3.33
C VAL A 299 -14.64 3.92 4.28
N ALA A 300 -15.58 4.30 5.13
CA ALA A 300 -15.39 5.40 6.09
C ALA A 300 -14.23 5.11 7.06
N GLN A 301 -14.24 3.91 7.66
CA GLN A 301 -13.18 3.49 8.58
C GLN A 301 -11.85 3.31 7.85
N GLN A 302 -11.86 2.71 6.65
CA GLN A 302 -10.65 2.49 5.86
C GLN A 302 -9.97 3.81 5.51
N ALA A 303 -10.73 4.81 5.03
CA ALA A 303 -10.21 6.14 4.74
C ALA A 303 -9.58 6.81 5.97
N ALA A 304 -10.28 6.80 7.12
CA ALA A 304 -9.76 7.39 8.35
C ALA A 304 -8.46 6.72 8.84
N LEU A 305 -8.34 5.40 8.67
CA LEU A 305 -7.13 4.66 9.06
C LEU A 305 -5.94 4.95 8.12
N TYR A 306 -6.16 5.16 6.82
CA TYR A 306 -5.09 5.57 5.91
C TYR A 306 -4.63 7.00 6.16
N ASP A 307 -5.56 7.93 6.36
CA ASP A 307 -5.26 9.33 6.70
C ASP A 307 -4.37 9.39 7.95
N THR A 308 -4.76 8.67 9.00
CA THR A 308 -3.96 8.56 10.23
C THR A 308 -2.59 7.92 9.98
N ALA A 309 -2.54 6.84 9.19
CA ALA A 309 -1.31 6.10 8.94
C ALA A 309 -0.28 6.92 8.15
N LEU A 310 -0.74 7.68 7.15
CA LEU A 310 0.11 8.55 6.35
C LEU A 310 0.57 9.78 7.14
N SER A 311 -0.33 10.41 7.91
CA SER A 311 0.03 11.59 8.72
C SER A 311 1.06 11.29 9.81
N HIS A 312 1.05 10.07 10.35
CA HIS A 312 2.03 9.63 11.34
C HIS A 312 3.22 8.87 10.74
N TRP A 313 3.24 8.64 9.41
CA TRP A 313 4.26 7.80 8.80
C TRP A 313 5.66 8.37 9.02
N SER A 314 6.61 7.55 9.49
CA SER A 314 8.03 7.88 9.47
C SER A 314 8.87 6.63 9.26
N PRO A 315 10.12 6.75 8.76
CA PRO A 315 11.01 5.60 8.62
C PRO A 315 11.26 4.86 9.94
N ALA A 316 11.23 5.57 11.08
CA ALA A 316 11.52 5.00 12.39
C ALA A 316 10.30 4.36 13.08
N ALA A 317 9.08 4.83 12.80
CA ALA A 317 7.88 4.39 13.50
C ALA A 317 6.95 3.49 12.65
N SER A 318 7.15 3.44 11.33
CA SER A 318 6.31 2.66 10.42
C SER A 318 6.91 1.29 10.12
N ASN A 319 6.05 0.27 9.98
CA ASN A 319 6.45 -1.09 9.62
C ASN A 319 6.43 -1.36 8.10
N VAL A 320 6.03 -0.37 7.30
CA VAL A 320 6.02 -0.42 5.84
C VAL A 320 6.65 0.84 5.26
N PRO A 321 7.40 0.75 4.14
CA PRO A 321 7.87 1.92 3.40
C PRO A 321 6.69 2.82 2.99
N LEU A 322 6.92 4.13 2.88
CA LEU A 322 5.85 5.09 2.54
C LEU A 322 5.17 4.71 1.22
N MET A 323 5.99 4.38 0.22
CA MET A 323 5.51 4.03 -1.10
C MET A 323 4.60 2.79 -1.09
N GLN A 324 4.92 1.81 -0.24
CA GLN A 324 4.07 0.63 -0.06
C GLN A 324 2.74 1.00 0.61
N LEU A 325 2.74 1.91 1.58
CA LEU A 325 1.52 2.40 2.23
C LEU A 325 0.64 3.20 1.25
N ALA A 326 1.24 4.07 0.44
CA ALA A 326 0.54 4.82 -0.59
C ALA A 326 -0.08 3.87 -1.63
N ASN A 327 0.65 2.82 -2.04
CA ASN A 327 0.10 1.79 -2.91
C ASN A 327 -1.07 1.04 -2.29
N GLU A 328 -0.96 0.71 -0.99
CA GLU A 328 -2.02 0.02 -0.27
C GLU A 328 -3.30 0.88 -0.27
N LEU A 329 -3.18 2.19 -0.02
CA LEU A 329 -4.29 3.13 -0.12
C LEU A 329 -4.89 3.13 -1.54
N ASP A 330 -4.04 3.24 -2.56
CA ASP A 330 -4.48 3.34 -3.95
C ASP A 330 -5.24 2.09 -4.42
N SER A 331 -4.60 0.93 -4.30
CA SER A 331 -5.16 -0.34 -4.76
C SER A 331 -6.34 -0.85 -3.94
N LYS A 332 -6.37 -0.63 -2.61
CA LYS A 332 -7.39 -1.20 -1.73
C LYS A 332 -8.54 -0.25 -1.39
N LEU A 333 -8.41 1.04 -1.69
CA LEU A 333 -9.45 2.04 -1.44
C LEU A 333 -9.73 2.90 -2.67
N LEU A 334 -8.73 3.61 -3.21
CA LEU A 334 -8.98 4.66 -4.21
C LEU A 334 -9.45 4.12 -5.56
N LEU A 335 -8.89 2.98 -5.98
CA LEU A 335 -9.25 2.27 -7.21
C LEU A 335 -10.18 1.08 -6.95
N ALA A 336 -10.78 1.01 -5.76
CA ALA A 336 -11.71 -0.06 -5.42
C ALA A 336 -12.99 0.05 -6.29
N PRO A 337 -13.40 -1.03 -6.98
CA PRO A 337 -14.65 -1.04 -7.73
C PRO A 337 -15.85 -0.73 -6.82
N GLY A 338 -16.73 0.17 -7.26
CA GLY A 338 -17.95 0.51 -6.53
C GLY A 338 -17.73 1.34 -5.25
N LEU A 339 -16.61 2.05 -5.14
CA LEU A 339 -16.32 2.95 -4.03
C LEU A 339 -17.45 3.98 -3.81
N ASP A 340 -18.05 3.97 -2.62
CA ASP A 340 -18.96 5.04 -2.18
C ASP A 340 -18.16 6.22 -1.63
N MET A 341 -17.92 7.24 -2.47
CA MET A 341 -17.22 8.46 -2.07
C MET A 341 -17.95 9.26 -0.99
N ASN A 342 -19.25 9.09 -0.78
CA ASN A 342 -19.98 9.81 0.27
C ASN A 342 -19.64 9.30 1.66
N ALA A 343 -19.19 8.04 1.77
CA ALA A 343 -18.71 7.47 3.03
C ALA A 343 -17.36 8.07 3.47
N ILE A 344 -16.59 8.69 2.57
CA ILE A 344 -15.29 9.28 2.90
C ILE A 344 -15.46 10.62 3.62
N GLN A 345 -14.99 10.66 4.86
CA GLN A 345 -15.01 11.87 5.72
C GLN A 345 -13.63 12.51 5.88
N SER A 346 -12.54 11.80 5.55
CA SER A 346 -11.20 12.37 5.59
C SER A 346 -11.01 13.38 4.46
N PRO A 347 -10.72 14.67 4.74
CA PRO A 347 -10.55 15.69 3.72
C PRO A 347 -9.41 15.37 2.76
N THR A 348 -8.31 14.81 3.27
CA THR A 348 -7.11 14.52 2.48
C THR A 348 -7.33 13.33 1.53
N VAL A 349 -7.96 12.26 2.01
CA VAL A 349 -8.32 11.12 1.16
C VAL A 349 -9.32 11.52 0.08
N LEU A 350 -10.33 12.33 0.44
CA LEU A 350 -11.32 12.84 -0.50
C LEU A 350 -10.69 13.75 -1.57
N ALA A 351 -9.80 14.68 -1.17
CA ALA A 351 -9.08 15.53 -2.10
C ALA A 351 -8.21 14.73 -3.10
N THR A 352 -7.62 13.61 -2.67
CA THR A 352 -6.83 12.75 -3.57
C THR A 352 -7.70 12.16 -4.68
N LEU A 353 -8.93 11.74 -4.35
CA LEU A 353 -9.91 11.27 -5.34
C LEU A 353 -10.44 12.39 -6.21
N ASP A 354 -10.73 13.56 -5.63
CA ASP A 354 -11.22 14.70 -6.40
C ASP A 354 -10.19 15.13 -7.45
N LEU A 355 -8.90 15.19 -7.09
CA LEU A 355 -7.82 15.45 -8.05
C LEU A 355 -7.79 14.38 -9.15
N MET A 356 -7.88 13.10 -8.79
CA MET A 356 -7.96 12.01 -9.77
C MET A 356 -9.15 12.16 -10.73
N ARG A 357 -10.32 12.56 -10.22
CA ARG A 357 -11.56 12.76 -11.01
C ARG A 357 -11.58 14.06 -11.81
N MET A 358 -10.58 14.94 -11.65
CA MET A 358 -10.36 16.12 -12.48
C MET A 358 -9.37 15.87 -13.63
N ARG A 359 -8.81 14.66 -13.76
CA ARG A 359 -7.93 14.30 -14.89
C ARG A 359 -8.68 14.48 -16.21
N ALA A 360 -7.97 14.97 -17.22
CA ALA A 360 -8.51 14.99 -18.57
C ALA A 360 -8.66 13.53 -19.09
N PRO A 361 -9.69 13.26 -19.93
CA PRO A 361 -9.98 11.92 -20.38
C PRO A 361 -8.86 11.41 -21.31
N VAL A 362 -8.29 10.25 -20.98
CA VAL A 362 -7.19 9.64 -21.75
C VAL A 362 -7.67 9.05 -23.09
N SER A 363 -8.98 8.93 -23.32
CA SER A 363 -9.56 8.43 -24.58
C SER A 363 -10.97 8.97 -24.87
N ASN A 364 -11.41 8.88 -26.12
CA ASN A 364 -12.79 9.11 -26.55
C ASN A 364 -13.79 8.04 -26.03
N ASP A 365 -13.40 7.22 -25.05
CA ASP A 365 -14.29 6.25 -24.42
C ASP A 365 -15.20 6.97 -23.42
N ALA A 366 -16.36 7.40 -23.92
CA ALA A 366 -17.41 8.08 -23.15
C ALA A 366 -17.96 7.26 -21.97
N SER A 367 -17.52 6.00 -21.78
CA SER A 367 -17.94 5.13 -20.68
C SER A 367 -17.14 5.30 -19.39
N ARG A 368 -15.99 6.00 -19.42
CA ARG A 368 -15.17 6.27 -18.22
C ARG A 368 -15.33 7.73 -17.78
N ASP A 369 -16.35 7.93 -16.94
CA ASP A 369 -16.61 9.03 -16.01
C ASP A 369 -16.48 10.47 -16.52
N LYS A 370 -17.62 11.17 -16.52
CA LYS A 370 -17.63 12.64 -16.62
C LYS A 370 -16.71 13.22 -15.54
N PRO A 371 -15.87 14.22 -15.86
CA PRO A 371 -15.07 14.92 -14.87
C PRO A 371 -15.93 15.37 -13.69
N LEU A 372 -15.35 15.39 -12.48
CA LEU A 372 -16.03 15.85 -11.26
C LEU A 372 -16.77 17.17 -11.54
N SER A 373 -18.07 17.23 -11.24
CA SER A 373 -18.84 18.45 -11.49
C SER A 373 -18.54 19.51 -10.43
N LEU A 374 -18.65 20.79 -10.81
CA LEU A 374 -18.50 21.89 -9.86
C LEU A 374 -19.52 21.79 -8.70
N ALA A 375 -20.76 21.40 -9.00
CA ALA A 375 -21.80 21.25 -7.98
C ALA A 375 -21.47 20.14 -6.98
N ASP A 376 -20.98 18.99 -7.46
CA ASP A 376 -20.55 17.90 -6.59
C ASP A 376 -19.39 18.33 -5.70
N LEU A 377 -18.38 19.02 -6.26
CA LEU A 377 -17.24 19.54 -5.52
C LEU A 377 -17.65 20.58 -4.47
N GLN A 378 -18.56 21.50 -4.81
CA GLN A 378 -19.08 22.50 -3.88
C GLN A 378 -19.89 21.86 -2.74
N ALA A 379 -20.67 20.81 -3.03
CA ALA A 379 -21.44 20.08 -2.04
C ALA A 379 -20.55 19.37 -1.00
N GLN A 380 -19.27 19.12 -1.31
CA GLN A 380 -18.35 18.50 -0.36
C GLN A 380 -17.85 19.44 0.74
N LYS A 381 -18.11 20.75 0.67
CA LYS A 381 -17.61 21.77 1.60
C LYS A 381 -17.69 21.38 3.09
N PRO A 382 -18.79 20.78 3.61
CA PRO A 382 -18.86 20.37 5.01
C PRO A 382 -17.77 19.37 5.43
N ARG A 383 -17.34 18.49 4.52
CA ARG A 383 -16.28 17.49 4.77
C ARG A 383 -14.88 18.10 4.85
N PHE A 384 -14.71 19.33 4.37
CA PHE A 384 -13.47 20.08 4.45
C PHE A 384 -13.48 21.14 5.56
N ALA A 385 -14.42 21.07 6.52
CA ALA A 385 -14.53 22.08 7.58
C ALA A 385 -13.24 22.27 8.41
N THR A 386 -12.43 21.21 8.57
CA THR A 386 -11.13 21.27 9.25
C THR A 386 -9.97 21.70 8.35
N MET A 387 -10.18 21.76 7.03
CA MET A 387 -9.19 22.13 6.01
C MET A 387 -9.83 22.99 4.89
N PRO A 388 -10.40 24.17 5.21
CA PRO A 388 -11.14 24.97 4.22
C PRO A 388 -10.27 25.43 3.04
N ALA A 389 -9.00 25.74 3.31
CA ALA A 389 -8.04 26.12 2.25
C ALA A 389 -7.80 25.00 1.22
N LEU A 390 -7.92 23.72 1.63
CA LEU A 390 -7.83 22.59 0.71
C LEU A 390 -9.06 22.51 -0.21
N HIS A 391 -10.25 22.84 0.31
CA HIS A 391 -11.46 22.93 -0.52
C HIS A 391 -11.36 24.07 -1.54
N ASP A 392 -10.90 25.25 -1.10
CA ASP A 392 -10.67 26.39 -2.00
C ASP A 392 -9.63 26.05 -3.07
N TYR A 393 -8.57 25.32 -2.70
CA TYR A 393 -7.58 24.82 -3.65
C TYR A 393 -8.17 23.85 -4.67
N LEU A 394 -9.04 22.91 -4.27
CA LEU A 394 -9.70 21.98 -5.19
C LEU A 394 -10.66 22.73 -6.14
N LEU A 395 -11.40 23.72 -5.65
CA LEU A 395 -12.25 24.58 -6.48
C LEU A 395 -11.42 25.37 -7.50
N ALA A 396 -10.30 25.95 -7.07
CA ALA A 396 -9.37 26.62 -7.98
C ALA A 396 -8.79 25.65 -9.02
N THR A 397 -8.45 24.42 -8.60
CA THR A 397 -7.94 23.38 -9.50
C THR A 397 -8.98 23.03 -10.55
N TRP A 398 -10.23 22.85 -10.13
CA TRP A 398 -11.34 22.63 -11.04
C TRP A 398 -11.49 23.77 -12.05
N TYR A 399 -11.41 25.04 -11.61
CA TYR A 399 -11.50 26.18 -12.51
C TYR A 399 -10.35 26.28 -13.51
N VAL A 400 -9.14 25.85 -13.16
CA VAL A 400 -7.98 25.86 -14.09
C VAL A 400 -8.04 24.69 -15.07
N TYR A 401 -8.34 23.48 -14.60
CA TYR A 401 -8.21 22.26 -15.42
C TYR A 401 -9.50 21.82 -16.13
N VAL A 402 -10.67 22.09 -15.55
CA VAL A 402 -11.97 21.61 -16.06
C VAL A 402 -12.85 22.77 -16.52
N GLY A 403 -12.99 23.80 -15.69
CA GLY A 403 -13.90 24.92 -15.93
C GLY A 403 -13.35 26.01 -16.84
N HIS A 404 -12.03 26.07 -17.02
CA HIS A 404 -11.30 27.11 -17.76
C HIS A 404 -11.71 28.55 -17.39
N LYS A 405 -11.80 28.83 -16.08
CA LYS A 405 -12.16 30.14 -15.51
C LYS A 405 -11.04 30.65 -14.59
N PRO A 406 -9.92 31.14 -15.16
CA PRO A 406 -8.74 31.51 -14.37
C PRO A 406 -9.02 32.60 -13.33
N ASP A 407 -9.85 33.59 -13.63
CA ASP A 407 -10.19 34.66 -12.67
C ASP A 407 -10.90 34.12 -11.42
N ALA A 408 -11.75 33.09 -11.58
CA ALA A 408 -12.40 32.42 -10.46
C ALA A 408 -11.40 31.61 -9.62
N ALA A 409 -10.38 31.02 -10.24
CA ALA A 409 -9.28 30.36 -9.52
C ALA A 409 -8.43 31.38 -8.75
N LEU A 410 -8.08 32.52 -9.37
CA LEU A 410 -7.28 33.59 -8.75
C LEU A 410 -7.98 34.20 -7.54
N ALA A 411 -9.31 34.26 -7.53
CA ALA A 411 -10.09 34.74 -6.39
C ALA A 411 -10.04 33.81 -5.16
N LEU A 412 -9.71 32.53 -5.37
CA LEU A 412 -9.65 31.50 -4.31
C LEU A 412 -8.22 31.26 -3.81
N LEU A 413 -7.22 31.55 -4.64
CA LEU A 413 -5.82 31.22 -4.33
C LEU A 413 -5.12 32.34 -3.54
N PRO A 414 -4.27 31.99 -2.56
CA PRO A 414 -3.56 32.98 -1.77
C PRO A 414 -2.58 33.77 -2.64
N GLN A 415 -2.64 35.10 -2.55
CA GLN A 415 -1.73 36.00 -3.27
C GLN A 415 -0.29 35.87 -2.77
N THR A 416 -0.10 35.61 -1.48
CA THR A 416 1.21 35.47 -0.86
C THR A 416 1.28 34.12 -0.17
N PRO A 417 2.27 33.27 -0.48
CA PRO A 417 2.45 32.00 0.21
C PRO A 417 2.92 32.22 1.66
N ALA A 418 2.56 31.28 2.54
CA ALA A 418 3.23 31.17 3.83
C ALA A 418 4.69 30.73 3.64
N ALA A 419 5.59 31.23 4.48
CA ALA A 419 7.01 30.86 4.48
C ALA A 419 7.39 30.18 5.82
N PRO A 420 8.14 29.06 5.81
CA PRO A 420 8.63 28.34 4.63
C PRO A 420 7.49 27.63 3.85
N LEU A 421 7.67 27.51 2.54
CA LEU A 421 6.73 26.80 1.65
C LEU A 421 6.80 25.29 1.91
N ASP A 422 5.67 24.69 2.26
CA ASP A 422 5.46 23.24 2.18
C ASP A 422 4.93 22.85 0.79
N TYR A 423 4.69 21.55 0.56
CA TYR A 423 4.17 21.08 -0.73
C TYR A 423 2.78 21.65 -1.04
N PHE A 424 1.93 21.88 -0.03
CA PHE A 424 0.61 22.46 -0.25
C PHE A 424 0.70 23.93 -0.69
N GLY A 425 1.48 24.74 0.01
CA GLY A 425 1.76 26.13 -0.36
C GLY A 425 2.41 26.23 -1.75
N LEU A 426 3.35 25.33 -2.08
CA LEU A 426 3.94 25.25 -3.41
C LEU A 426 2.88 24.94 -4.47
N SER A 427 1.97 24.01 -4.17
CA SER A 427 0.86 23.64 -5.07
C SER A 427 -0.09 24.81 -5.32
N GLN A 428 -0.41 25.58 -4.28
CA GLN A 428 -1.24 26.78 -4.40
C GLN A 428 -0.57 27.83 -5.29
N GLN A 429 0.73 28.07 -5.13
CA GLN A 429 1.45 29.05 -5.95
C GLN A 429 1.61 28.60 -7.40
N ALA A 430 1.93 27.33 -7.63
CA ALA A 430 2.02 26.78 -8.98
C ALA A 430 0.68 26.89 -9.72
N LEU A 431 -0.43 26.52 -9.05
CA LEU A 431 -1.76 26.66 -9.64
C LEU A 431 -2.14 28.12 -9.90
N ARG A 432 -1.72 29.03 -9.02
CA ARG A 432 -1.93 30.47 -9.20
C ARG A 432 -1.18 30.99 -10.42
N ALA A 433 0.06 30.55 -10.63
CA ALA A 433 0.84 30.89 -11.82
C ALA A 433 0.13 30.40 -13.09
N PHE A 434 -0.39 29.17 -13.11
CA PHE A 434 -1.15 28.66 -14.26
C PHE A 434 -2.41 29.50 -14.55
N ALA A 435 -3.14 29.91 -13.50
CA ALA A 435 -4.31 30.77 -13.66
C ALA A 435 -3.93 32.17 -14.17
N LEU A 436 -2.80 32.74 -13.73
CA LEU A 436 -2.31 34.01 -14.25
C LEU A 436 -1.93 33.91 -15.73
N GLU A 437 -1.21 32.85 -16.13
CA GLU A 437 -0.87 32.59 -17.53
C GLU A 437 -2.14 32.51 -18.40
N ASP A 438 -3.16 31.75 -17.95
CA ASP A 438 -4.44 31.61 -18.64
C ASP A 438 -5.24 32.94 -18.72
N SER A 439 -5.03 33.85 -17.77
CA SER A 439 -5.63 35.20 -17.77
C SER A 439 -4.83 36.23 -18.59
N GLY A 440 -3.73 35.83 -19.23
CA GLY A 440 -2.86 36.72 -20.00
C GLY A 440 -1.89 37.56 -19.15
N GLN A 441 -1.76 37.27 -17.86
CA GLN A 441 -0.90 37.98 -16.90
C GLN A 441 0.45 37.27 -16.70
N ALA A 442 1.10 36.87 -17.79
CA ALA A 442 2.33 36.05 -17.75
C ALA A 442 3.48 36.71 -16.96
N ASP A 443 3.60 38.05 -16.98
CA ASP A 443 4.63 38.75 -16.22
C ASP A 443 4.41 38.69 -14.70
N ALA A 444 3.17 38.53 -14.24
CA ALA A 444 2.86 38.31 -12.83
C ALA A 444 3.03 36.84 -12.40
N ALA A 445 3.15 35.92 -13.38
CA ALA A 445 3.30 34.48 -13.14
C ALA A 445 4.77 34.06 -13.00
N ARG A 446 5.70 34.80 -13.61
CA ARG A 446 7.15 34.65 -13.47
C ARG A 446 7.65 35.29 -12.18
#